data_AF-A0ABD1XCF4-F1
#
_entry.id   AF-A0ABD1XCF4-F1
#
_cell.length_a   1.000
_cell.length_b   1.000
_cell.length_c   1.000
_cell.angle_alpha   90.00
_cell.angle_beta   90.00
_cell.angle_gamma   90.00
#
_symmetry.space_group_name_H-M   'P 1'
#
loop_
_entity.id
_entity.type
_entity.pdbx_description
1 polymer ?
#
loop_
_entity_poly.entity_id
_entity_poly.type
_entity_poly.pdbx_seq_one_letter_code
_entity_poly.pdbx_strand_id
1 'polypeptide(L)'
;MASTAKKIERPVFDNPFLNVIVNADGSVKREPEIRNLANSDSDGAGAVLSKDVPLDANKKTWLRLYIPRQVKNSSSSSKLPSDHILPWRRICFLQRRFCCL
;
A
#
# COMPACT_ATOMS: atom_id res chain seq x y z
N MET A 1 27.47 -37.39 -5.99
CA MET A 1 28.22 -36.13 -5.81
C MET A 1 27.51 -35.32 -4.73
N ALA A 2 28.10 -35.19 -3.55
CA ALA A 2 27.49 -34.48 -2.43
C ALA A 2 27.75 -32.97 -2.57
N SER A 3 26.69 -32.17 -2.67
CA SER A 3 26.76 -30.71 -2.65
C SER A 3 27.09 -30.25 -1.24
N THR A 4 28.27 -29.67 -1.03
CA THR A 4 28.65 -29.03 0.22
C THR A 4 27.90 -27.72 0.35
N ALA A 5 26.79 -27.73 1.10
CA ALA A 5 26.04 -26.53 1.42
C ALA A 5 26.93 -25.56 2.19
N LYS A 6 27.26 -24.41 1.57
CA LYS A 6 28.03 -23.35 2.21
C LYS A 6 27.20 -22.80 3.37
N LYS A 7 27.63 -23.07 4.61
CA LYS A 7 26.96 -22.60 5.83
C LYS A 7 27.01 -21.07 5.85
N ILE A 8 25.85 -20.43 5.80
CA ILE A 8 25.74 -18.98 5.91
C ILE A 8 25.96 -18.64 7.39
N GLU A 9 27.06 -17.95 7.69
CA GLU A 9 27.30 -17.40 9.01
C GLU A 9 26.28 -16.29 9.27
N ARG A 10 25.50 -16.45 10.35
CA ARG A 10 24.52 -15.44 10.74
C ARG A 10 25.22 -14.36 11.56
N PRO A 11 24.93 -13.08 11.31
CA PRO A 11 25.42 -12.02 12.20
C PRO A 11 24.83 -12.22 13.60
N VAL A 12 25.65 -11.97 14.62
CA VAL A 12 25.21 -11.99 16.01
C VAL A 12 24.30 -10.77 16.22
N PHE A 13 23.03 -11.03 16.55
CA PHE A 13 22.06 -9.99 16.89
C PHE A 13 22.12 -9.74 18.40
N ASP A 14 22.95 -8.80 18.82
CA ASP A 14 23.00 -8.29 20.20
C ASP A 14 22.47 -6.85 20.22
N ASN A 15 21.16 -6.70 19.97
CA ASN A 15 20.50 -5.39 19.95
C ASN A 15 19.46 -5.32 21.08
N PRO A 16 19.71 -4.53 22.14
CA PRO A 16 18.80 -4.43 23.29
C PRO A 16 17.47 -3.72 22.96
N PHE A 17 17.36 -3.07 21.80
CA PHE A 17 16.16 -2.36 21.36
C PHE A 17 15.22 -3.20 20.49
N LEU A 18 15.64 -4.42 20.11
CA LEU A 18 14.82 -5.33 19.31
C LEU A 18 14.31 -6.47 20.19
N ASN A 19 13.00 -6.68 20.19
CA ASN A 19 12.36 -7.81 20.89
C ASN A 19 12.53 -9.12 20.10
N VAL A 20 13.78 -9.50 19.86
CA VAL A 20 14.20 -10.66 19.06
C VAL A 20 15.12 -11.53 19.93
N ILE A 21 14.72 -12.78 20.14
CA ILE A 21 15.47 -13.75 20.96
C ILE A 21 15.97 -14.85 20.03
N VAL A 22 17.28 -15.08 20.01
CA VAL A 22 17.88 -16.23 19.32
C VAL A 22 17.90 -17.40 20.30
N ASN A 23 17.16 -18.45 19.97
CA ASN A 23 17.11 -19.67 20.76
C ASN A 23 18.39 -20.50 20.53
N ALA A 24 18.70 -21.42 21.46
CA ALA A 24 19.88 -22.27 21.39
C ALA A 24 19.90 -23.21 20.16
N ASP A 25 18.74 -23.53 19.60
CA ASP A 25 18.57 -24.30 18.35
C ASP A 25 18.88 -23.47 17.09
N GLY A 26 19.22 -22.19 17.24
CA GLY A 26 19.45 -21.24 16.16
C GLY A 26 18.17 -20.71 15.51
N SER A 27 16.98 -21.04 16.04
CA SER A 27 15.74 -20.38 15.65
C SER A 27 15.68 -18.96 16.24
N VAL A 28 14.88 -18.10 15.60
CA VAL A 28 14.71 -16.70 16.01
C VAL A 28 13.26 -16.48 16.40
N LYS A 29 13.02 -16.24 17.68
CA LYS A 29 11.70 -15.87 18.19
C LYS A 29 11.56 -14.35 18.17
N ARG A 30 10.44 -13.88 17.65
CA ARG A 30 10.02 -12.47 17.75
C ARG A 30 8.79 -12.42 18.65
N GLU A 31 8.83 -11.60 19.68
CA GLU A 31 7.64 -11.38 20.51
C GLU A 31 6.58 -10.65 19.67
N PRO A 32 5.27 -10.95 19.82
CA PRO A 32 4.23 -10.31 19.03
C PRO A 32 4.27 -8.79 19.20
N GLU A 33 4.57 -8.08 18.12
CA GLU A 33 4.47 -6.62 18.09
C GLU A 33 2.99 -6.22 18.01
N ILE A 34 2.59 -5.25 18.84
CA ILE A 34 1.25 -4.67 18.78
C ILE A 34 1.13 -3.90 17.46
N ARG A 35 0.35 -4.45 16.52
CA ARG A 35 0.13 -3.80 15.23
C ARG A 35 -0.91 -2.70 15.36
N ASN A 36 -0.64 -1.56 14.73
CA ASN A 36 -1.62 -0.49 14.58
C ASN A 36 -2.78 -0.94 13.67
N LEU A 37 -4.00 -0.82 14.18
CA LEU A 37 -5.23 -1.12 13.45
C LEU A 37 -5.40 -0.16 12.27
N ALA A 38 -6.08 -0.64 11.22
CA ALA A 38 -6.42 0.20 10.09
C ALA A 38 -7.49 1.23 10.49
N ASN A 39 -7.26 2.50 10.14
CA ASN A 39 -8.23 3.58 10.30
C ASN A 39 -9.32 3.48 9.22
N SER A 40 -10.29 2.59 9.42
CA SER A 40 -11.38 2.33 8.48
C SER A 40 -12.61 3.22 8.69
N ASP A 41 -12.66 4.01 9.77
CA ASP A 41 -13.79 4.86 10.12
C ASP A 41 -14.00 5.97 9.08
N SER A 42 -15.18 6.00 8.46
CA SER A 42 -15.54 7.00 7.45
C SER A 42 -15.83 8.38 8.01
N ASP A 43 -16.08 8.52 9.31
CA ASP A 43 -16.45 9.80 9.92
C ASP A 43 -15.35 10.35 10.84
N GLY A 44 -14.28 9.58 11.05
CA GLY A 44 -13.12 9.99 11.82
C GLY A 44 -12.37 11.21 11.25
N ALA A 45 -11.63 11.90 12.12
CA ALA A 45 -10.91 13.15 11.77
C ALA A 45 -9.62 12.96 10.95
N GLY A 46 -9.15 11.72 10.71
CA GLY A 46 -7.84 11.48 10.09
C GLY A 46 -7.83 11.75 8.58
N ALA A 47 -6.83 12.43 8.02
CA ALA A 47 -6.81 12.84 6.60
C ALA A 47 -6.89 11.68 5.56
N VAL A 48 -6.50 10.47 5.96
CA VAL A 48 -6.42 9.28 5.09
C VAL A 48 -7.19 8.13 5.74
N LEU A 49 -8.00 7.45 4.93
CA LEU A 49 -8.66 6.19 5.28
C LEU A 49 -7.73 5.02 4.98
N SER A 50 -7.73 4.01 5.84
CA SER A 50 -7.00 2.78 5.58
C SER A 50 -7.84 1.54 5.86
N LYS A 51 -7.66 0.52 5.02
CA LYS A 51 -8.36 -0.76 5.16
C LYS A 51 -7.43 -1.92 4.82
N ASP A 52 -7.53 -2.99 5.61
CA ASP A 52 -6.76 -4.21 5.42
C ASP A 52 -7.57 -5.20 4.57
N VAL A 53 -6.95 -5.73 3.51
CA VAL A 53 -7.56 -6.68 2.57
C VAL A 53 -6.70 -7.94 2.51
N PRO A 54 -7.26 -9.14 2.75
CA PRO A 54 -6.49 -10.39 2.67
C PRO A 54 -6.05 -10.66 1.23
N LEU A 55 -4.79 -11.04 1.04
CA LEU A 55 -4.23 -11.42 -0.27
C LEU A 55 -4.17 -12.94 -0.41
N ASP A 56 -3.58 -13.62 0.58
CA ASP A 56 -3.52 -15.08 0.65
C ASP A 56 -3.79 -15.51 2.10
N ALA A 57 -4.90 -16.22 2.30
CA ALA A 57 -5.35 -16.69 3.60
C ALA A 57 -4.42 -17.78 4.17
N ASN A 58 -3.83 -18.63 3.31
CA ASN A 58 -2.94 -19.71 3.74
C ASN A 58 -1.62 -19.16 4.28
N LYS A 59 -1.12 -18.10 3.64
CA LYS A 59 0.11 -17.41 4.06
C LYS A 59 -0.13 -16.29 5.07
N LYS A 60 -1.39 -16.05 5.45
CA LYS A 60 -1.80 -14.96 6.35
C LYS A 60 -1.26 -13.59 5.90
N THR A 61 -1.26 -13.35 4.59
CA THR A 61 -0.79 -12.09 3.99
C THR A 61 -1.96 -11.17 3.66
N TRP A 62 -1.72 -9.87 3.74
CA TRP A 62 -2.72 -8.84 3.55
C TRP A 62 -2.08 -7.57 2.99
N LEU A 63 -2.90 -6.75 2.33
CA LEU A 63 -2.54 -5.44 1.80
C LEU A 63 -3.27 -4.36 2.59
N ARG A 64 -2.59 -3.25 2.89
CA ARG A 64 -3.21 -2.05 3.43
C ARG A 64 -3.46 -1.04 2.32
N LEU A 65 -4.73 -0.78 2.02
CA LEU A 65 -5.11 0.27 1.08
C LEU A 65 -5.19 1.60 1.83
N TYR A 66 -4.65 2.66 1.25
CA TYR A 66 -4.72 4.02 1.78
C TYR A 66 -5.44 4.93 0.80
N ILE A 67 -6.49 5.61 1.24
CA ILE A 67 -7.33 6.45 0.40
C ILE A 67 -7.45 7.84 1.03
N PRO A 68 -6.98 8.91 0.36
CA PRO A 68 -7.15 10.28 0.85
C PRO A 68 -8.64 10.66 0.93
N ARG A 69 -9.08 11.30 2.02
CA ARG A 69 -10.49 11.70 2.19
C ARG A 69 -10.98 12.72 1.17
N GLN A 70 -10.09 13.59 0.71
CA GLN A 70 -10.43 14.64 -0.28
C GLN A 70 -11.04 14.05 -1.56
N VAL A 71 -10.64 12.83 -1.94
CA VAL A 71 -11.12 12.14 -3.15
C VAL A 71 -12.55 11.59 -3.01
N LYS A 72 -13.04 11.35 -1.78
CA LYS A 72 -14.45 10.95 -1.57
C LYS A 72 -15.41 12.12 -1.77
N ASN A 73 -14.99 13.32 -1.34
CA ASN A 73 -15.84 14.51 -1.36
C ASN A 73 -15.92 15.17 -2.75
N SER A 74 -15.01 14.83 -3.67
CA SER A 74 -15.03 15.32 -5.06
C SER A 74 -16.07 14.61 -5.95
N SER A 75 -16.98 13.81 -5.38
CA SER A 75 -18.08 13.18 -6.12
C SER A 75 -19.29 14.10 -6.32
N SER A 76 -19.25 15.35 -5.84
CA SER A 76 -20.18 16.39 -6.27
C SER A 76 -19.63 17.11 -7.52
N SER A 77 -20.42 17.07 -8.61
CA SER A 77 -20.22 17.75 -9.90
C SER A 77 -19.35 17.05 -10.96
N SER A 78 -19.86 15.95 -11.51
CA SER A 78 -20.36 15.96 -12.89
C SER A 78 -20.87 14.56 -13.22
N LYS A 79 -22.19 14.41 -13.34
CA LYS A 79 -22.76 13.31 -14.12
C LYS A 79 -22.01 13.26 -15.44
N LEU A 80 -21.38 12.13 -15.75
CA LEU A 80 -20.97 11.87 -17.12
C LEU A 80 -22.25 11.93 -17.96
N PRO A 81 -22.33 12.77 -19.01
CA PRO A 81 -23.43 12.67 -19.94
C PRO A 81 -23.24 11.34 -20.67
N SER A 82 -23.97 10.31 -20.21
CA SER A 82 -24.27 9.16 -21.06
C SER A 82 -25.07 9.68 -22.26
N ASP A 83 -24.74 9.15 -23.43
CA ASP A 83 -25.34 9.43 -24.73
C ASP A 83 -24.87 10.72 -25.40
N HIS A 84 -23.67 10.66 -25.98
CA HIS A 84 -23.55 10.83 -27.43
C HIS A 84 -22.23 10.21 -27.90
N ILE A 85 -22.37 9.13 -28.68
CA ILE A 85 -21.34 8.48 -29.47
C ILE A 85 -20.49 9.54 -30.18
N LEU A 86 -19.19 9.62 -29.86
CA LEU A 86 -18.23 10.40 -30.62
C LEU A 86 -17.97 9.69 -31.96
N PRO A 87 -18.25 10.28 -33.13
CA PRO A 87 -17.52 9.89 -34.31
C PRO A 87 -16.10 10.42 -34.15
N TRP A 88 -15.15 9.49 -34.17
CA TRP A 88 -13.72 9.72 -34.20
C TRP A 88 -13.35 10.75 -35.28
N ARG A 89 -13.16 12.02 -34.88
CA ARG A 89 -12.50 13.03 -35.70
C ARG A 89 -12.24 14.30 -34.86
N ARG A 90 -11.02 14.38 -34.34
CA ARG A 90 -10.18 15.59 -34.13
C ARG A 90 -9.23 15.36 -32.95
N ILE A 91 -8.34 14.40 -33.14
CA ILE A 91 -6.95 14.56 -32.67
C ILE A 91 -6.31 15.49 -33.68
N CYS A 92 -6.28 16.79 -33.36
CA CYS A 92 -5.37 17.75 -33.95
C CYS A 92 -5.06 18.81 -32.89
N PHE A 93 -3.87 18.69 -32.30
CA PHE A 93 -2.98 19.78 -31.94
C PHE A 93 -3.60 21.19 -31.93
N LEU A 94 -3.69 21.81 -30.75
CA LEU A 94 -3.13 23.16 -30.62
C LEU A 94 -2.66 23.42 -29.19
N GLN A 95 -1.42 22.99 -28.96
CA GLN A 95 -0.54 23.56 -27.97
C GLN A 95 -0.29 25.05 -28.31
N ARG A 96 -0.31 25.91 -27.28
CA ARG A 96 0.29 27.26 -27.24
C ARG A 96 -0.28 28.35 -28.16
N ARG A 97 -0.92 29.35 -27.52
CA ARG A 97 -0.71 30.81 -27.65
C ARG A 97 -1.65 31.45 -26.62
N PHE A 98 -1.21 32.00 -25.47
CA PHE A 98 -0.38 33.20 -25.27
C PHE A 98 -0.79 34.40 -26.13
N CYS A 99 -1.03 35.50 -25.41
CA CYS A 99 -1.25 36.91 -25.81
C CYS A 99 -2.69 37.41 -26.00
N CYS A 100 -3.08 38.29 -25.07
CA CYS A 100 -3.52 39.69 -25.26
C CYS A 100 -4.43 39.97 -26.48
N LEU A 101 -5.61 40.59 -26.37
CA LEU A 101 -6.01 41.81 -25.64
C LEU A 101 -7.47 41.65 -25.17
#